data_AF-A4IAH5-F1
#
_entry.id   AF-A4IAH5-F1
#
_cell.length_a   1.000
_cell.length_b   1.000
_cell.length_c   1.000
_cell.angle_alpha   90.00
_cell.angle_beta   90.00
_cell.angle_gamma   90.00
#
_symmetry.space_group_name_H-M   'P 1'
#
loop_
_entity.id
_entity.type
_entity.pdbx_description
1 polymer ?
#
loop_
_entity_poly.entity_id
_entity_poly.type
_entity_poly.pdbx_seq_one_letter_code
_entity_poly.pdbx_strand_id
1 'polypeptide(L)'
;MESSVVDSFAAATVSLTAPQRRDLMRHWLRSLAAAVKYLPRKETSLSASEGVDADRFSPRSSRRARHGAHDGETWSGASPYFSLPTSDLLCLCLRECAMADPTTGPDVLRELLLCAVKLELGEVDVLKHIVHVLTSTNMCRHRTSSEQVELLNMVSLAVKRCKLPLPPLDRVLCVLVGATLSARENLVVLSCIHRLQHIHAADTVAAVSRRAATQTGEYNIKDVVYGLEVAALLPGCNEIFAAGVLLRAGELAPHMSPKELGAVCKYVALLNPSRRQNTLSYSCGRELRALLPLLVERTERLLGHFRFHEARHVLRCFREHKVRHSLIFSRLTPMAEDG
;
A
#
# COMPACT_ATOMS: atom_id res chain seq x y z
N MET A 1 -20.14 10.69 23.28
CA MET A 1 -19.64 9.30 23.20
C MET A 1 -18.15 9.22 23.50
N GLU A 2 -17.27 10.05 22.91
CA GLU A 2 -15.82 9.93 23.17
C GLU A 2 -15.39 10.49 24.55
N SER A 3 -15.96 11.60 25.03
CA SER A 3 -15.66 12.11 26.38
C SER A 3 -15.95 11.07 27.46
N SER A 4 -17.11 10.41 27.38
CA SER A 4 -17.48 9.32 28.28
C SER A 4 -16.54 8.12 28.21
N VAL A 5 -15.85 7.89 27.08
CA VAL A 5 -14.86 6.80 26.95
C VAL A 5 -13.57 7.16 27.70
N VAL A 6 -13.08 8.40 27.57
CA VAL A 6 -11.90 8.88 28.29
C VAL A 6 -12.14 8.84 29.80
N ASP A 7 -13.30 9.34 30.24
CA ASP A 7 -13.68 9.35 31.67
C ASP A 7 -13.89 7.93 32.21
N SER A 8 -14.54 7.04 31.44
CA SER A 8 -14.72 5.64 31.82
C SER A 8 -13.40 4.88 31.90
N PHE A 9 -12.46 5.16 30.97
CA PHE A 9 -11.14 4.56 31.00
C PHE A 9 -10.32 5.04 32.22
N ALA A 10 -10.36 6.33 32.51
CA ALA A 10 -9.73 6.88 33.70
C ALA A 10 -10.31 6.22 34.97
N ALA A 11 -11.64 6.17 35.10
CA ALA A 11 -12.31 5.52 36.23
C ALA A 11 -11.97 4.03 36.36
N ALA A 12 -11.95 3.28 35.26
CA ALA A 12 -11.65 1.84 35.27
C ALA A 12 -10.19 1.51 35.63
N THR A 13 -9.27 2.46 35.50
CA THR A 13 -7.82 2.23 35.71
C THR A 13 -7.31 2.67 37.08
N VAL A 14 -8.09 3.43 37.86
CA VAL A 14 -7.68 3.95 39.19
C VAL A 14 -7.36 2.82 40.17
N SER A 15 -8.19 1.77 40.23
CA SER A 15 -8.08 0.68 41.20
C SER A 15 -7.22 -0.50 40.73
N LEU A 16 -6.66 -0.46 39.52
CA LEU A 16 -5.91 -1.56 38.92
C LEU A 16 -4.43 -1.48 39.25
N THR A 17 -3.81 -2.64 39.52
CA THR A 17 -2.34 -2.75 39.56
C THR A 17 -1.73 -2.45 38.19
N ALA A 18 -0.44 -2.10 38.13
CA ALA A 18 0.21 -1.78 36.86
C ALA A 18 0.10 -2.90 35.80
N PRO A 19 0.30 -4.20 36.12
CA PRO A 19 0.07 -5.28 35.17
C PRO A 19 -1.38 -5.37 34.68
N GLN A 20 -2.36 -5.30 35.60
CA GLN A 20 -3.78 -5.33 35.23
C GLN A 20 -4.18 -4.14 34.36
N ARG A 21 -3.63 -2.96 34.63
CA ARG A 21 -3.83 -1.76 33.81
C ARG A 21 -3.30 -1.96 32.40
N ARG A 22 -2.10 -2.53 32.25
CA ARG A 22 -1.52 -2.87 30.93
C ARG A 22 -2.36 -3.92 30.21
N ASP A 23 -2.86 -4.93 30.90
CA ASP A 23 -3.73 -5.95 30.30
C ASP A 23 -5.03 -5.34 29.78
N LEU A 24 -5.64 -4.45 30.55
CA LEU A 24 -6.83 -3.70 30.12
C LEU A 24 -6.53 -2.81 28.91
N MET A 25 -5.42 -2.05 28.95
CA MET A 25 -4.97 -1.21 27.83
C MET A 25 -4.75 -2.01 26.55
N ARG A 26 -4.06 -3.17 26.64
CA ARG A 26 -3.85 -4.07 25.51
C ARG A 26 -5.17 -4.62 24.97
N HIS A 27 -6.04 -5.08 25.85
CA HIS A 27 -7.36 -5.57 25.45
C HIS A 27 -8.15 -4.49 24.71
N TRP A 28 -8.13 -3.26 25.22
CA TRP A 28 -8.82 -2.14 24.62
C TRP A 28 -8.27 -1.78 23.22
N LEU A 29 -6.94 -1.72 23.06
CA LEU A 29 -6.29 -1.52 21.77
C LEU A 29 -6.68 -2.61 20.75
N ARG A 30 -6.68 -3.89 21.17
CA ARG A 30 -7.08 -5.02 20.31
C ARG A 30 -8.54 -4.93 19.89
N SER A 31 -9.43 -4.65 20.84
CA SER A 31 -10.87 -4.56 20.60
C SER A 31 -11.20 -3.43 19.62
N LEU A 32 -10.58 -2.26 19.80
CA LEU A 32 -10.72 -1.14 18.85
C LEU A 32 -10.12 -1.49 17.48
N ALA A 33 -8.94 -2.12 17.44
CA ALA A 33 -8.30 -2.51 16.19
C ALA A 33 -9.12 -3.56 15.42
N ALA A 34 -9.88 -4.42 16.11
CA ALA A 34 -10.81 -5.36 15.50
C ALA A 34 -12.08 -4.66 14.97
N ALA A 35 -12.54 -3.62 15.67
CA ALA A 35 -13.73 -2.85 15.33
C ALA A 35 -13.49 -1.78 14.25
N VAL A 36 -12.24 -1.37 13.99
CA VAL A 36 -11.89 -0.23 13.11
C VAL A 36 -12.51 -0.33 11.71
N LYS A 37 -12.67 -1.55 11.18
CA LYS A 37 -13.32 -1.80 9.87
C LYS A 37 -14.79 -1.36 9.80
N TYR A 38 -15.43 -1.14 10.95
CA TYR A 38 -16.80 -0.67 11.08
C TYR A 38 -16.88 0.82 11.46
N LEU A 39 -15.75 1.46 11.75
CA LEU A 39 -15.72 2.88 12.11
C LEU A 39 -15.68 3.74 10.84
N PRO A 40 -16.50 4.79 10.75
CA PRO A 40 -16.35 5.77 9.68
C PRO A 40 -15.01 6.49 9.85
N ARG A 41 -14.25 6.68 8.75
CA ARG A 41 -13.15 7.64 8.77
C ARG A 41 -13.77 9.02 8.95
N LYS A 42 -13.38 9.73 10.01
CA LYS A 42 -13.55 11.18 10.14
C LYS A 42 -12.54 11.82 9.19
N GLU A 43 -12.78 11.71 7.89
CA GLU A 43 -12.15 12.63 6.96
C GLU A 43 -12.73 13.99 7.31
N THR A 44 -11.93 14.85 7.95
CA THR A 44 -12.28 16.27 8.04
C THR A 44 -12.53 16.71 6.61
N SER A 45 -13.77 17.05 6.30
CA SER A 45 -14.17 17.73 5.08
C SER A 45 -13.53 19.12 5.09
N LEU A 46 -12.22 19.20 4.89
CA LEU A 46 -11.50 20.39 4.47
C LEU A 46 -11.60 20.46 2.95
N SER A 47 -12.82 20.67 2.47
CA SER A 47 -13.14 20.93 1.07
C SER A 47 -14.43 21.73 0.99
N ALA A 48 -14.39 22.99 1.43
CA ALA A 48 -15.48 23.93 1.16
C ALA A 48 -15.00 25.40 1.11
N SER A 49 -13.80 25.69 0.60
CA SER A 49 -13.48 26.98 -0.03
C SER A 49 -12.08 26.94 -0.66
N GLU A 50 -11.98 26.54 -1.92
CA GLU A 50 -11.10 27.19 -2.91
C GLU A 50 -11.42 26.60 -4.28
N GLY A 51 -11.65 27.50 -5.23
CA GLY A 51 -12.32 27.22 -6.50
C GLY A 51 -11.47 26.44 -7.49
N VAL A 52 -12.20 25.73 -8.36
CA VAL A 52 -12.10 25.71 -9.82
C VAL A 52 -10.68 25.84 -10.44
N ASP A 53 -10.37 24.86 -11.31
CA ASP A 53 -9.22 24.73 -12.21
C ASP A 53 -7.95 24.06 -11.66
N ALA A 54 -7.97 22.73 -11.65
CA ALA A 54 -6.75 21.91 -11.74
C ALA A 54 -6.96 20.74 -12.71
N ASP A 55 -7.41 21.07 -13.93
CA ASP A 55 -7.19 20.22 -15.09
C ASP A 55 -5.97 20.76 -15.87
N ARG A 56 -5.26 19.84 -16.53
CA ARG A 56 -4.15 20.07 -17.49
C ARG A 56 -2.76 20.46 -16.95
N PHE A 57 -1.85 19.48 -17.09
CA PHE A 57 -0.37 19.56 -17.12
C PHE A 57 0.38 19.62 -15.79
N SER A 58 1.10 18.54 -15.48
CA SER A 58 2.53 18.68 -15.16
C SER A 58 3.32 17.38 -15.35
N PRO A 59 4.13 17.27 -16.42
CA PRO A 59 5.33 16.47 -16.42
C PRO A 59 6.54 17.40 -16.22
N ARG A 60 7.00 17.58 -14.98
CA ARG A 60 8.30 18.21 -14.64
C ARG A 60 8.85 17.49 -13.41
N SER A 61 9.78 16.54 -13.55
CA SER A 61 11.22 16.75 -13.73
C SER A 61 11.79 17.89 -12.88
N SER A 62 12.73 17.52 -12.02
CA SER A 62 13.42 18.37 -11.05
C SER A 62 13.96 19.67 -11.66
N ARG A 63 13.52 20.81 -11.12
CA ARG A 63 14.37 21.98 -10.82
C ARG A 63 13.50 23.08 -10.21
N ARG A 64 13.90 23.51 -9.01
CA ARG A 64 13.46 24.71 -8.27
C ARG A 64 12.12 24.60 -7.52
N ALA A 65 12.22 24.07 -6.30
CA ALA A 65 11.52 24.63 -5.14
C ALA A 65 12.45 24.53 -3.91
N ARG A 66 13.58 25.24 -3.97
CA ARG A 66 14.02 26.01 -2.79
C ARG A 66 13.08 27.21 -2.79
N HIS A 67 11.95 27.12 -2.12
CA HIS A 67 11.07 28.20 -1.64
C HIS A 67 9.79 27.55 -1.13
N GLY A 68 9.42 27.83 0.12
CA GLY A 68 8.15 27.38 0.70
C GLY A 68 8.29 26.26 1.72
N ALA A 69 9.03 26.49 2.79
CA ALA A 69 8.71 25.87 4.08
C ALA A 69 7.40 26.50 4.57
N HIS A 70 6.23 26.10 4.03
CA HIS A 70 4.94 26.41 4.66
C HIS A 70 3.71 25.62 4.21
N ASP A 71 3.83 24.47 3.53
CA ASP A 71 2.72 23.49 3.52
C ASP A 71 3.06 22.38 4.52
N GLY A 72 3.13 22.80 5.78
CA GLY A 72 2.99 21.86 6.88
C GLY A 72 1.55 21.37 6.87
N GLU A 73 1.29 20.28 6.17
CA GLU A 73 0.18 19.39 6.52
C GLU A 73 0.43 18.91 7.96
N THR A 74 0.10 19.75 8.94
CA THR A 74 -0.04 19.41 10.34
C THR A 74 -1.27 18.52 10.48
N TRP A 75 -1.13 17.31 9.95
CA TRP A 75 -1.79 16.17 10.55
C TRP A 75 -1.29 16.15 11.99
N SER A 76 -2.12 16.62 12.93
CA SER A 76 -2.01 16.15 14.31
C SER A 76 -1.91 14.64 14.22
N GLY A 77 -1.04 13.96 14.96
CA GLY A 77 -0.95 12.49 14.97
C GLY A 77 -2.23 11.74 15.39
N ALA A 78 -3.38 12.43 15.34
CA ALA A 78 -4.73 11.94 15.49
C ALA A 78 -5.06 10.95 14.38
N SER A 79 -5.38 9.74 14.83
CA SER A 79 -6.04 8.73 14.03
C SER A 79 -7.26 9.30 13.28
N PRO A 80 -7.52 8.89 12.02
CA PRO A 80 -8.67 9.38 11.27
C PRO A 80 -10.00 8.83 11.82
N TYR A 81 -9.97 7.95 12.81
CA TYR A 81 -11.17 7.31 13.38
C TYR A 81 -11.63 7.99 14.67
N PHE A 82 -10.75 8.74 15.34
CA PHE A 82 -10.96 9.22 16.71
C PHE A 82 -10.74 10.73 16.82
N SER A 83 -11.33 11.39 17.81
CA SER A 83 -10.91 12.76 18.15
C SER A 83 -9.48 12.79 18.69
N LEU A 84 -8.87 13.97 18.69
CA LEU A 84 -7.52 14.18 19.21
C LEU A 84 -7.35 13.64 20.66
N PRO A 85 -8.24 13.95 21.65
CA PRO A 85 -8.08 13.42 23.01
C PRO A 85 -8.14 11.90 23.09
N THR A 86 -9.03 11.27 22.30
CA THR A 86 -9.10 9.80 22.24
C THR A 86 -7.84 9.23 21.57
N SER A 87 -7.33 9.86 20.51
CA SER A 87 -6.09 9.43 19.87
C SER A 87 -4.88 9.55 20.80
N ASP A 88 -4.77 10.64 21.56
CA ASP A 88 -3.70 10.84 22.54
C ASP A 88 -3.75 9.78 23.64
N LEU A 89 -4.95 9.45 24.13
CA LEU A 89 -5.14 8.37 25.10
C LEU A 89 -4.73 7.00 24.54
N LEU A 90 -5.05 6.71 23.27
CA LEU A 90 -4.63 5.46 22.61
C LEU A 90 -3.11 5.41 22.40
N CYS A 91 -2.48 6.53 22.05
CA CYS A 91 -1.02 6.65 21.97
C CYS A 91 -0.38 6.43 23.35
N LEU A 92 -0.96 6.98 24.42
CA LEU A 92 -0.52 6.72 25.80
C LEU A 92 -0.62 5.23 26.14
N CYS A 93 -1.76 4.58 25.83
CA CYS A 93 -1.93 3.15 26.05
C CYS A 93 -0.87 2.33 25.30
N LEU A 94 -0.58 2.69 24.05
CA LEU A 94 0.46 2.04 23.24
C LEU A 94 1.84 2.19 23.89
N ARG A 95 2.18 3.40 24.35
CA ARG A 95 3.45 3.70 25.04
C ARG A 95 3.62 2.90 26.32
N GLU A 96 2.60 2.92 27.18
CA GLU A 96 2.61 2.19 28.45
C GLU A 96 2.74 0.68 28.23
N CYS A 97 2.02 0.13 27.25
CA CYS A 97 2.09 -1.31 26.94
C CYS A 97 3.42 -1.75 26.33
N ALA A 98 4.08 -0.86 25.58
CA ALA A 98 5.31 -1.20 24.86
C ALA A 98 6.59 -0.94 25.66
N MET A 99 6.62 0.12 26.47
CA MET A 99 7.86 0.65 27.05
C MET A 99 7.91 0.63 28.58
N ALA A 100 6.77 0.60 29.29
CA ALA A 100 6.77 0.68 30.76
C ALA A 100 7.23 -0.63 31.44
N ASP A 101 7.27 -1.75 30.70
CA ASP A 101 7.72 -3.04 31.19
C ASP A 101 8.90 -3.53 30.35
N PRO A 102 10.13 -3.64 30.91
CA PRO A 102 11.29 -4.14 30.18
C PRO A 102 11.16 -5.62 29.79
N THR A 103 10.21 -6.36 30.39
CA THR A 103 9.92 -7.76 30.04
C THR A 103 8.95 -7.91 28.87
N THR A 104 8.49 -6.80 28.28
CA THR A 104 7.57 -6.83 27.13
C THR A 104 8.20 -7.59 25.97
N GLY A 105 7.71 -8.82 25.75
CA GLY A 105 8.25 -9.72 24.76
C GLY A 105 7.93 -9.32 23.31
N PRO A 106 8.66 -9.89 22.34
CA PRO A 106 8.52 -9.56 20.92
C PRO A 106 7.12 -9.86 20.36
N ASP A 107 6.42 -10.88 20.86
CA ASP A 107 5.07 -11.20 20.40
C ASP A 107 4.06 -10.13 20.79
N VAL A 108 4.20 -9.58 22.00
CA VAL A 108 3.39 -8.45 22.47
C VAL A 108 3.72 -7.21 21.64
N LEU A 109 5.00 -6.92 21.40
CA LEU A 109 5.40 -5.79 20.55
C LEU A 109 4.90 -5.92 19.11
N ARG A 110 4.90 -7.13 18.53
CA ARG A 110 4.33 -7.42 17.21
C ARG A 110 2.84 -7.12 17.17
N GLU A 111 2.12 -7.55 18.20
CA GLU A 111 0.69 -7.29 18.33
C GLU A 111 0.38 -5.79 18.48
N LEU A 112 1.16 -5.08 19.30
CA LEU A 112 1.03 -3.64 19.48
C LEU A 112 1.29 -2.87 18.18
N LEU A 113 2.29 -3.27 17.39
CA LEU A 113 2.54 -2.71 16.06
C LEU A 113 1.34 -2.90 15.14
N LEU A 114 0.76 -4.10 15.12
CA LEU A 114 -0.44 -4.39 14.32
C LEU A 114 -1.62 -3.51 14.74
N CYS A 115 -1.84 -3.32 16.04
CA CYS A 115 -2.88 -2.44 16.55
C CYS A 115 -2.63 -0.99 16.12
N ALA A 116 -1.40 -0.49 16.28
CA ALA A 116 -1.03 0.86 15.88
C ALA A 116 -1.25 1.11 14.38
N VAL A 117 -0.91 0.14 13.53
CA VAL A 117 -1.13 0.21 12.06
C VAL A 117 -2.61 0.19 11.69
N LYS A 118 -3.44 -0.59 12.39
CA LYS A 118 -4.88 -0.67 12.14
C LYS A 118 -5.59 0.60 12.60
N LEU A 119 -5.17 1.15 13.74
CA LEU A 119 -5.74 2.35 14.34
C LEU A 119 -5.09 3.64 13.81
N GLU A 120 -4.04 3.55 13.01
CA GLU A 120 -3.27 4.68 12.45
C GLU A 120 -2.74 5.62 13.56
N LEU A 121 -2.17 5.04 14.63
CA LEU A 121 -1.62 5.79 15.77
C LEU A 121 -0.24 6.37 15.42
N GLY A 122 -0.06 7.68 15.62
CA GLY A 122 1.13 8.44 15.25
C GLY A 122 2.22 8.59 16.32
N GLU A 123 2.29 7.69 17.32
CA GLU A 123 3.30 7.76 18.39
C GLU A 123 4.68 7.25 17.90
N VAL A 124 5.45 8.13 17.29
CA VAL A 124 6.65 7.79 16.53
C VAL A 124 7.75 7.14 17.39
N ASP A 125 7.97 7.60 18.62
CA ASP A 125 9.07 7.09 19.44
C ASP A 125 8.81 5.66 19.90
N VAL A 126 7.55 5.35 20.23
CA VAL A 126 7.13 3.98 20.57
C VAL A 126 7.20 3.08 19.34
N LEU A 127 6.75 3.54 18.18
CA LEU A 127 6.86 2.77 16.94
C LEU A 127 8.31 2.49 16.54
N LYS A 128 9.22 3.47 16.70
CA LYS A 128 10.66 3.26 16.51
C LYS A 128 11.21 2.21 17.45
N HIS A 129 10.85 2.28 18.74
CA HIS A 129 11.27 1.28 19.73
C HIS A 129 10.79 -0.12 19.35
N ILE A 130 9.49 -0.28 19.08
CA ILE A 130 8.88 -1.55 18.68
C ILE A 130 9.59 -2.11 17.44
N VAL A 131 9.72 -1.31 16.38
CA VAL A 131 10.34 -1.77 15.14
C VAL A 131 11.81 -2.13 15.37
N HIS A 132 12.57 -1.32 16.11
CA HIS A 132 13.96 -1.62 16.43
C HIS A 132 14.14 -2.99 17.09
N VAL A 133 13.30 -3.32 18.08
CA VAL A 133 13.33 -4.62 18.75
C VAL A 133 12.98 -5.74 17.76
N LEU A 134 11.89 -5.59 16.99
CA LEU A 134 11.40 -6.61 16.07
C LEU A 134 12.34 -6.84 14.86
N THR A 135 13.12 -5.85 14.45
CA THR A 135 14.11 -5.93 13.36
C THR A 135 15.55 -6.14 13.87
N SER A 136 15.72 -6.43 15.16
CA SER A 136 17.03 -6.74 15.72
C SER A 136 17.60 -8.05 15.14
N THR A 137 18.93 -8.20 15.14
CA THR A 137 19.60 -9.37 14.54
C THR A 137 19.10 -10.69 15.13
N ASN A 138 18.97 -10.75 16.46
CA ASN A 138 18.52 -11.96 17.15
C ASN A 138 17.09 -12.31 16.74
N MET A 139 16.19 -11.32 16.70
CA MET A 139 14.82 -11.54 16.26
C MET A 139 14.75 -11.98 14.80
N CYS A 140 15.55 -11.39 13.92
CA CYS A 140 15.53 -11.77 12.52
C CYS A 140 16.04 -13.19 12.25
N ARG A 141 16.99 -13.69 13.06
CA ARG A 141 17.54 -15.05 12.92
C ARG A 141 16.57 -16.15 13.32
N HIS A 142 15.70 -15.88 14.30
CA HIS A 142 14.77 -16.89 14.82
C HIS A 142 13.42 -16.94 14.10
N ARG A 143 13.15 -15.95 13.24
CA ARG A 143 11.89 -15.89 12.48
C ARG A 143 11.94 -16.71 11.21
N THR A 144 10.82 -17.32 10.88
CA THR A 144 10.57 -17.92 9.58
C THR A 144 10.48 -16.86 8.47
N SER A 145 10.62 -17.27 7.22
CA SER A 145 10.45 -16.38 6.06
C SER A 145 9.08 -15.69 6.05
N SER A 146 8.02 -16.43 6.39
CA SER A 146 6.65 -15.89 6.43
C SER A 146 6.51 -14.79 7.50
N GLU A 147 7.09 -14.98 8.68
CA GLU A 147 7.09 -13.96 9.73
C GLU A 147 7.89 -12.71 9.36
N GLN A 148 8.93 -12.86 8.54
CA GLN A 148 9.69 -11.73 7.98
C GLN A 148 8.87 -10.94 6.97
N VAL A 149 8.12 -11.63 6.10
CA VAL A 149 7.19 -10.99 5.16
C VAL A 149 6.12 -10.22 5.91
N GLU A 150 5.54 -10.82 6.95
CA GLU A 150 4.55 -10.15 7.79
C GLU A 150 5.12 -8.93 8.51
N LEU A 151 6.33 -9.03 9.08
CA LEU A 151 7.01 -7.91 9.70
C LEU A 151 7.24 -6.77 8.72
N LEU A 152 7.80 -7.07 7.54
CA LEU A 152 8.01 -6.08 6.49
C LEU A 152 6.69 -5.42 6.09
N ASN A 153 5.61 -6.19 5.99
CA ASN A 153 4.29 -5.68 5.68
C ASN A 153 3.79 -4.70 6.76
N MET A 154 3.86 -5.08 8.04
CA MET A 154 3.48 -4.20 9.15
C MET A 154 4.32 -2.92 9.18
N VAL A 155 5.64 -3.02 9.02
CA VAL A 155 6.53 -1.85 8.98
C VAL A 155 6.20 -0.95 7.79
N SER A 156 5.99 -1.51 6.60
CA SER A 156 5.62 -0.72 5.41
C SER A 156 4.32 0.05 5.59
N LEU A 157 3.37 -0.53 6.31
CA LEU A 157 2.11 0.11 6.64
C LEU A 157 2.27 1.14 7.77
N ALA A 158 3.14 0.90 8.75
CA ALA A 158 3.47 1.88 9.78
C ALA A 158 4.14 3.13 9.19
N VAL A 159 5.05 2.96 8.23
CA VAL A 159 5.64 4.09 7.50
C VAL A 159 4.56 4.86 6.73
N LYS A 160 3.72 4.15 5.98
CA LYS A 160 2.68 4.78 5.14
C LYS A 160 1.54 5.44 5.93
N ARG A 161 1.07 4.81 7.00
CA ARG A 161 -0.17 5.21 7.72
C ARG A 161 0.11 5.93 9.03
N CYS A 162 1.17 5.54 9.74
CA CYS A 162 1.52 6.09 11.05
C CYS A 162 2.66 7.11 10.97
N LYS A 163 3.12 7.45 9.75
CA LYS A 163 4.25 8.37 9.50
C LYS A 163 5.55 7.97 10.22
N LEU A 164 5.73 6.67 10.49
CA LEU A 164 6.99 6.16 11.02
C LEU A 164 8.12 6.50 10.03
N PRO A 165 9.21 7.17 10.45
CA PRO A 165 10.38 7.35 9.59
C PRO A 165 10.93 6.00 9.13
N LEU A 166 11.39 5.90 7.88
CA LEU A 166 11.90 4.66 7.29
C LEU A 166 12.98 4.03 8.20
N PRO A 167 12.72 2.87 8.82
CA PRO A 167 13.71 2.19 9.65
C PRO A 167 14.72 1.44 8.76
N PRO A 168 15.92 1.12 9.29
CA PRO A 168 16.87 0.25 8.58
C PRO A 168 16.29 -1.16 8.46
N LEU A 169 16.06 -1.59 7.21
CA LEU A 169 15.43 -2.88 6.90
C LEU A 169 16.41 -3.89 6.28
N ASP A 170 17.70 -3.57 6.23
CA ASP A 170 18.73 -4.37 5.56
C ASP A 170 18.73 -5.84 6.02
N ARG A 171 18.53 -6.08 7.31
CA ARG A 171 18.51 -7.43 7.89
C ARG A 171 17.29 -8.23 7.44
N VAL A 172 16.12 -7.60 7.44
CA VAL A 172 14.86 -8.23 7.00
C VAL A 172 14.96 -8.53 5.51
N LEU A 173 15.40 -7.56 4.71
CA LEU A 173 15.56 -7.72 3.27
C LEU A 173 16.61 -8.78 2.91
N CYS A 174 17.75 -8.82 3.61
CA CYS A 174 18.80 -9.82 3.39
C CYS A 174 18.27 -11.26 3.58
N VAL A 175 17.49 -11.50 4.63
CA VAL A 175 16.84 -12.80 4.86
C VAL A 175 15.84 -13.12 3.73
N LEU A 176 15.01 -12.15 3.33
CA LEU A 176 13.98 -12.34 2.30
C LEU A 176 14.56 -12.56 0.89
N VAL A 177 15.74 -12.01 0.59
CA VAL A 177 16.45 -12.28 -0.67
C VAL A 177 16.77 -13.77 -0.80
N GLY A 178 17.29 -14.40 0.26
CA GLY A 178 17.67 -15.82 0.25
C GLY A 178 16.53 -16.81 0.54
N ALA A 179 15.40 -16.35 1.06
CA ALA A 179 14.30 -17.22 1.49
C ALA A 179 13.45 -17.78 0.33
N THR A 180 12.96 -19.01 0.47
CA THR A 180 11.88 -19.52 -0.38
C THR A 180 10.56 -18.86 0.03
N LEU A 181 9.93 -18.17 -0.91
CA LEU A 181 8.65 -17.47 -0.70
C LEU A 181 7.58 -18.06 -1.63
N SER A 182 6.35 -18.12 -1.14
CA SER A 182 5.17 -18.40 -1.96
C SER A 182 4.91 -17.28 -2.97
N ALA A 183 4.06 -17.57 -3.97
CA ALA A 183 3.68 -16.62 -5.01
C ALA A 183 3.15 -15.30 -4.42
N ARG A 184 2.28 -15.40 -3.41
CA ARG A 184 1.71 -14.24 -2.70
C ARG A 184 2.74 -13.51 -1.84
N GLU A 185 3.60 -14.23 -1.14
CA GLU A 185 4.64 -13.61 -0.31
C GLU A 185 5.62 -12.78 -1.16
N ASN A 186 6.01 -13.27 -2.34
CA ASN A 186 6.82 -12.49 -3.28
C ASN A 186 6.13 -11.16 -3.66
N LEU A 187 4.83 -11.20 -3.99
CA LEU A 187 4.06 -9.98 -4.30
C LEU A 187 3.94 -9.05 -3.09
N VAL A 188 3.73 -9.59 -1.89
CA VAL A 188 3.66 -8.80 -0.66
C VAL A 188 4.98 -8.07 -0.46
N VAL A 189 6.13 -8.76 -0.56
CA VAL A 189 7.46 -8.14 -0.41
C VAL A 189 7.64 -7.00 -1.41
N LEU A 190 7.38 -7.24 -2.70
CA LEU A 190 7.50 -6.21 -3.74
C LEU A 190 6.58 -5.01 -3.48
N SER A 191 5.34 -5.27 -3.07
CA SER A 191 4.37 -4.22 -2.70
C SER A 191 4.81 -3.43 -1.48
N CYS A 192 5.45 -4.08 -0.49
CA CYS A 192 6.00 -3.41 0.69
C CYS A 192 7.13 -2.48 0.30
N ILE A 193 8.07 -2.94 -0.53
CA ILE A 193 9.20 -2.13 -1.01
C ILE A 193 8.66 -0.95 -1.82
N HIS A 194 7.66 -1.15 -2.68
CA HIS A 194 7.01 -0.07 -3.42
C HIS A 194 6.39 1.00 -2.51
N ARG A 195 5.76 0.61 -1.40
CA ARG A 195 5.21 1.56 -0.41
C ARG A 195 6.30 2.33 0.33
N LEU A 196 7.46 1.72 0.54
CA LEU A 196 8.61 2.32 1.22
C LEU A 196 9.41 3.18 0.24
N GLN A 197 8.79 4.26 -0.24
CA GLN A 197 9.44 5.25 -1.09
C GLN A 197 10.77 5.65 -0.44
N HIS A 198 11.85 5.74 -1.23
CA HIS A 198 13.25 6.01 -0.82
C HIS A 198 14.07 4.82 -0.28
N ILE A 199 13.51 3.62 -0.16
CA ILE A 199 14.35 2.46 0.13
C ILE A 199 15.21 2.10 -1.10
N HIS A 200 16.53 2.08 -0.93
CA HIS A 200 17.47 1.66 -1.97
C HIS A 200 17.57 0.14 -2.01
N ALA A 201 16.54 -0.52 -2.53
CA ALA A 201 16.42 -1.98 -2.54
C ALA A 201 16.42 -2.59 -3.96
N ALA A 202 17.05 -1.94 -4.94
CA ALA A 202 17.00 -2.36 -6.35
C ALA A 202 17.43 -3.82 -6.56
N ASP A 203 18.50 -4.27 -5.90
CA ASP A 203 18.99 -5.65 -6.00
C ASP A 203 18.00 -6.64 -5.38
N THR A 204 17.41 -6.29 -4.23
CA THR A 204 16.36 -7.09 -3.60
C THR A 204 15.13 -7.18 -4.50
N VAL A 205 14.71 -6.08 -5.12
CA VAL A 205 13.60 -6.06 -6.08
C VAL A 205 13.90 -6.98 -7.25
N ALA A 206 15.09 -6.87 -7.85
CA ALA A 206 15.50 -7.70 -8.98
C ALA A 206 15.50 -9.19 -8.62
N ALA A 207 16.05 -9.56 -7.47
CA ALA A 207 16.09 -10.94 -6.99
C ALA A 207 14.69 -11.50 -6.69
N VAL A 208 13.88 -10.77 -5.93
CA VAL A 208 12.54 -11.21 -5.52
C VAL A 208 11.59 -11.28 -6.73
N SER A 209 11.60 -10.27 -7.60
CA SER A 209 10.78 -10.30 -8.81
C SER A 209 11.20 -11.41 -9.77
N ARG A 210 12.49 -11.65 -9.99
CA ARG A 210 12.97 -12.78 -10.80
C ARG A 210 12.47 -14.13 -10.27
N ARG A 211 12.49 -14.32 -8.95
CA ARG A 211 11.93 -15.53 -8.32
C ARG A 211 10.41 -15.60 -8.48
N ALA A 212 9.71 -14.48 -8.27
CA ALA A 212 8.27 -14.39 -8.44
C ALA A 212 7.81 -14.74 -9.87
N ALA A 213 8.66 -14.50 -10.87
CA ALA A 213 8.37 -14.79 -12.27
C ALA A 213 7.99 -16.26 -12.52
N THR A 214 8.60 -17.20 -11.79
CA THR A 214 8.34 -18.64 -11.94
C THR A 214 6.97 -19.07 -11.40
N GLN A 215 6.30 -18.21 -10.62
CA GLN A 215 5.03 -18.49 -9.97
C GLN A 215 3.88 -17.64 -10.53
N THR A 216 4.11 -16.89 -11.61
CA THR A 216 3.10 -15.97 -12.18
C THR A 216 1.80 -16.68 -12.61
N GLY A 217 1.87 -17.97 -12.95
CA GLY A 217 0.69 -18.79 -13.25
C GLY A 217 -0.28 -18.97 -12.08
N GLU A 218 0.17 -18.79 -10.83
CA GLU A 218 -0.67 -18.90 -9.63
C GLU A 218 -1.48 -17.63 -9.32
N TYR A 219 -1.19 -16.52 -10.00
CA TYR A 219 -1.82 -15.24 -9.70
C TYR A 219 -3.29 -15.22 -10.12
N ASN A 220 -4.13 -14.69 -9.24
CA ASN A 220 -5.49 -14.28 -9.58
C ASN A 220 -5.50 -12.82 -10.10
N ILE A 221 -6.69 -12.31 -10.42
CA ILE A 221 -6.85 -10.97 -11.00
C ILE A 221 -6.29 -9.86 -10.07
N LYS A 222 -6.51 -9.96 -8.75
CA LYS A 222 -5.98 -8.98 -7.78
C LYS A 222 -4.46 -9.02 -7.72
N ASP A 223 -3.89 -10.23 -7.72
CA ASP A 223 -2.45 -10.44 -7.72
C ASP A 223 -1.81 -9.88 -9.00
N VAL A 224 -2.47 -10.04 -10.16
CA VAL A 224 -2.04 -9.42 -11.44
C VAL A 224 -2.06 -7.90 -11.36
N VAL A 225 -3.10 -7.30 -10.79
CA VAL A 225 -3.16 -5.83 -10.62
C VAL A 225 -1.98 -5.34 -9.78
N TYR A 226 -1.66 -6.00 -8.66
CA TYR A 226 -0.49 -5.66 -7.85
C TYR A 226 0.83 -5.93 -8.59
N GLY A 227 0.93 -7.03 -9.34
CA GLY A 227 2.11 -7.34 -10.15
C GLY A 227 2.36 -6.28 -11.23
N LEU A 228 1.31 -5.77 -11.88
CA LEU A 228 1.40 -4.69 -12.87
C LEU A 228 1.76 -3.35 -12.22
N GLU A 229 1.23 -3.05 -11.03
CA GLU A 229 1.61 -1.87 -10.25
C GLU A 229 3.12 -1.89 -9.95
N VAL A 230 3.61 -3.03 -9.46
CA VAL A 230 5.04 -3.25 -9.20
C VAL A 230 5.85 -3.08 -10.48
N ALA A 231 5.49 -3.78 -11.57
CA ALA A 231 6.21 -3.68 -12.83
C ALA A 231 6.25 -2.26 -13.40
N ALA A 232 5.16 -1.48 -13.25
CA ALA A 232 5.07 -0.13 -13.78
C ALA A 232 5.78 0.93 -12.94
N LEU A 233 5.89 0.73 -11.62
CA LEU A 233 6.26 1.79 -10.68
C LEU A 233 7.47 1.47 -9.79
N LEU A 234 7.94 0.22 -9.71
CA LEU A 234 9.04 -0.18 -8.86
C LEU A 234 10.35 -0.31 -9.66
N PRO A 235 11.35 0.57 -9.44
CA PRO A 235 12.65 0.45 -10.11
C PRO A 235 13.35 -0.86 -9.77
N GLY A 236 14.02 -1.46 -10.76
CA GLY A 236 14.72 -2.74 -10.60
C GLY A 236 13.84 -3.98 -10.77
N CYS A 237 12.54 -3.80 -11.07
CA CYS A 237 11.66 -4.93 -11.39
C CYS A 237 12.21 -5.75 -12.58
N ASN A 238 12.32 -7.06 -12.41
CA ASN A 238 12.84 -7.96 -13.42
C ASN A 238 11.87 -8.06 -14.62
N GLU A 239 12.41 -8.04 -15.83
CA GLU A 239 11.64 -8.11 -17.07
C GLU A 239 10.89 -9.43 -17.28
N ILE A 240 11.45 -10.55 -16.79
CA ILE A 240 10.80 -11.87 -16.89
C ILE A 240 9.53 -11.88 -16.02
N PHE A 241 9.57 -11.23 -14.86
CA PHE A 241 8.39 -11.06 -14.01
C PHE A 241 7.32 -10.21 -14.68
N ALA A 242 7.71 -9.05 -15.22
CA ALA A 242 6.78 -8.16 -15.91
C ALA A 242 6.12 -8.86 -17.12
N ALA A 243 6.90 -9.59 -17.92
CA ALA A 243 6.41 -10.43 -19.01
C ALA A 243 5.42 -11.50 -18.51
N GLY A 244 5.77 -12.24 -17.46
CA GLY A 244 4.90 -13.26 -16.88
C GLY A 244 3.57 -12.70 -16.34
N VAL A 245 3.59 -11.54 -15.69
CA VAL A 245 2.37 -10.86 -15.22
C VAL A 245 1.51 -10.38 -16.40
N LEU A 246 2.11 -9.85 -17.48
CA LEU A 246 1.38 -9.44 -18.68
C LEU A 246 0.70 -10.63 -19.38
N LEU A 247 1.40 -11.77 -19.50
CA LEU A 247 0.82 -12.99 -20.05
C LEU A 247 -0.34 -13.50 -19.19
N ARG A 248 -0.14 -13.53 -17.86
CA ARG A 248 -1.20 -13.93 -16.92
C ARG A 248 -2.41 -12.98 -16.96
N ALA A 249 -2.18 -11.68 -17.15
CA ALA A 249 -3.26 -10.72 -17.36
C ALA A 249 -4.09 -11.06 -18.60
N GLY A 250 -3.44 -11.53 -19.67
CA GLY A 250 -4.09 -11.96 -20.90
C GLY A 250 -4.97 -13.19 -20.67
N GLU A 251 -4.45 -14.21 -19.99
CA GLU A 251 -5.20 -15.42 -19.63
C GLU A 251 -6.44 -15.12 -18.78
N LEU A 252 -6.33 -14.17 -17.86
CA LEU A 252 -7.42 -13.80 -16.96
C LEU A 252 -8.38 -12.76 -17.54
N ALA A 253 -8.02 -12.09 -18.65
CA ALA A 253 -8.80 -11.01 -19.25
C ALA A 253 -10.28 -11.36 -19.48
N PRO A 254 -10.65 -12.56 -19.97
CA PRO A 254 -12.05 -12.93 -20.19
C PRO A 254 -12.92 -12.87 -18.92
N HIS A 255 -12.33 -13.01 -17.73
CA HIS A 255 -13.03 -13.08 -16.45
C HIS A 255 -13.05 -11.76 -15.67
N MET A 256 -12.36 -10.72 -16.15
CA MET A 256 -12.24 -9.45 -15.43
C MET A 256 -13.57 -8.69 -15.40
N SER A 257 -13.96 -8.19 -14.24
CA SER A 257 -15.03 -7.20 -14.11
C SER A 257 -14.61 -5.82 -14.66
N PRO A 258 -15.53 -4.87 -14.90
CA PRO A 258 -15.18 -3.51 -15.34
C PRO A 258 -14.16 -2.83 -14.42
N LYS A 259 -14.29 -3.02 -13.10
CA LYS A 259 -13.38 -2.50 -12.08
C LYS A 259 -11.97 -3.07 -12.22
N GLU A 260 -11.86 -4.38 -12.38
CA GLU A 260 -10.58 -5.06 -12.53
C GLU A 260 -9.91 -4.71 -13.85
N LEU A 261 -10.68 -4.63 -14.94
CA LEU A 261 -10.17 -4.20 -16.23
C LEU A 261 -9.64 -2.76 -16.17
N GLY A 262 -10.38 -1.85 -15.53
CA GLY A 262 -9.93 -0.48 -15.29
C GLY A 262 -8.62 -0.43 -14.49
N ALA A 263 -8.47 -1.26 -13.46
CA ALA A 263 -7.24 -1.34 -12.66
C ALA A 263 -6.05 -1.91 -13.46
N VAL A 264 -6.27 -2.94 -14.29
CA VAL A 264 -5.25 -3.48 -15.20
C VAL A 264 -4.83 -2.41 -16.21
N CYS A 265 -5.80 -1.79 -16.90
CA CYS A 265 -5.55 -0.73 -17.88
C CYS A 265 -4.81 0.46 -17.28
N LYS A 266 -5.10 0.84 -16.03
CA LYS A 266 -4.38 1.91 -15.33
C LYS A 266 -2.87 1.67 -15.32
N TYR A 267 -2.41 0.46 -14.99
CA TYR A 267 -0.99 0.14 -14.90
C TYR A 267 -0.37 -0.24 -16.25
N VAL A 268 -1.12 -0.92 -17.12
CA VAL A 268 -0.68 -1.17 -18.50
C VAL A 268 -0.43 0.15 -19.24
N ALA A 269 -1.26 1.19 -19.02
CA ALA A 269 -1.03 2.52 -19.61
C ALA A 269 0.32 3.13 -19.23
N LEU A 270 0.91 2.74 -18.09
CA LEU A 270 2.21 3.21 -17.62
C LEU A 270 3.40 2.42 -18.21
N LEU A 271 3.14 1.25 -18.79
CA LEU A 271 4.10 0.38 -19.48
C LEU A 271 4.29 0.81 -20.95
N ASN A 272 4.41 2.11 -21.20
CA ASN A 272 4.54 2.65 -22.54
C ASN A 272 5.97 3.22 -22.79
N PRO A 273 6.45 3.20 -24.05
CA PRO A 273 7.81 3.63 -24.37
C PRO A 273 8.04 5.14 -24.30
N SER A 274 6.99 5.96 -24.14
CA SER A 274 7.14 7.42 -24.02
C SER A 274 7.66 7.82 -22.63
N ARG A 275 7.55 6.94 -21.63
CA ARG A 275 8.15 7.15 -20.30
C ARG A 275 9.64 6.81 -20.29
N ARG A 276 10.47 7.85 -20.19
CA ARG A 276 11.95 7.76 -20.10
C ARG A 276 12.49 6.78 -19.04
N GLN A 277 11.74 6.58 -17.95
CA GLN A 277 12.18 5.75 -16.82
C GLN A 277 11.72 4.30 -16.90
N ASN A 278 10.88 3.94 -17.87
CA ASN A 278 10.33 2.59 -17.98
C ASN A 278 11.00 1.82 -19.12
N THR A 279 12.10 1.12 -18.82
CA THR A 279 12.79 0.27 -19.80
C THR A 279 12.01 -1.01 -20.13
N LEU A 280 11.07 -1.42 -19.28
CA LEU A 280 10.30 -2.66 -19.45
C LEU A 280 9.35 -2.61 -20.64
N SER A 281 8.93 -1.43 -21.09
CA SER A 281 8.10 -1.32 -22.30
C SER A 281 8.80 -1.88 -23.55
N TYR A 282 10.14 -1.83 -23.59
CA TYR A 282 10.92 -2.41 -24.68
C TYR A 282 11.14 -3.91 -24.46
N SER A 283 11.53 -4.32 -23.25
CA SER A 283 11.78 -5.72 -22.91
C SER A 283 10.53 -6.60 -23.02
N CYS A 284 9.35 -6.08 -22.68
CA CYS A 284 8.08 -6.83 -22.66
C CYS A 284 7.13 -6.45 -23.80
N GLY A 285 7.66 -5.87 -24.89
CA GLY A 285 6.85 -5.36 -26.00
C GLY A 285 6.10 -6.46 -26.78
N ARG A 286 6.53 -7.72 -26.69
CA ARG A 286 5.81 -8.87 -27.29
C ARG A 286 4.56 -9.20 -26.48
N GLU A 287 4.71 -9.32 -25.18
CA GLU A 287 3.66 -9.68 -24.23
C GLU A 287 2.60 -8.58 -24.16
N LEU A 288 3.04 -7.32 -24.16
CA LEU A 288 2.14 -6.17 -24.23
C LEU A 288 1.29 -6.18 -25.52
N ARG A 289 1.89 -6.46 -26.68
CA ARG A 289 1.16 -6.57 -27.96
C ARG A 289 0.18 -7.75 -27.98
N ALA A 290 0.48 -8.83 -27.27
CA ALA A 290 -0.44 -9.96 -27.11
C ALA A 290 -1.60 -9.66 -26.15
N LEU A 291 -1.37 -8.87 -25.10
CA LEU A 291 -2.39 -8.49 -24.12
C LEU A 291 -3.42 -7.51 -24.66
N LEU A 292 -2.99 -6.49 -25.42
CA LEU A 292 -3.86 -5.38 -25.85
C LEU A 292 -5.14 -5.83 -26.59
N PRO A 293 -5.10 -6.76 -27.57
CA PRO A 293 -6.31 -7.27 -28.22
C PRO A 293 -7.30 -7.94 -27.24
N LEU A 294 -6.79 -8.67 -26.24
CA LEU A 294 -7.62 -9.35 -25.23
C LEU A 294 -8.32 -8.33 -24.32
N LEU A 295 -7.64 -7.24 -23.98
CA LEU A 295 -8.24 -6.13 -23.23
C LEU A 295 -9.30 -5.40 -24.06
N VAL A 296 -9.10 -5.24 -25.37
CA VAL A 296 -10.08 -4.66 -26.30
C VAL A 296 -11.33 -5.54 -26.33
N GLU A 297 -11.18 -6.83 -26.63
CA GLU A 297 -12.29 -7.79 -26.69
C GLU A 297 -13.09 -7.80 -25.38
N ARG A 298 -12.40 -7.80 -24.23
CA ARG A 298 -13.08 -7.73 -22.94
C ARG A 298 -13.79 -6.40 -22.71
N THR A 299 -13.18 -5.28 -23.12
CA THR A 299 -13.79 -3.95 -23.02
C THR A 299 -15.08 -3.88 -23.81
N GLU A 300 -15.08 -4.38 -25.05
CA GLU A 300 -16.27 -4.41 -25.91
C GLU A 300 -17.43 -5.16 -25.25
N ARG A 301 -17.15 -6.34 -24.66
CA ARG A 301 -18.16 -7.13 -23.95
C ARG A 301 -18.72 -6.44 -22.70
N LEU A 302 -17.98 -5.50 -22.12
CA LEU A 302 -18.35 -4.78 -20.90
C LEU A 302 -18.84 -3.35 -21.16
N LEU A 303 -19.02 -2.94 -22.41
CA LEU A 303 -19.56 -1.63 -22.74
C LEU A 303 -20.91 -1.41 -22.02
N GLY A 304 -21.10 -0.21 -21.46
CA GLY A 304 -22.26 0.15 -20.63
C GLY A 304 -22.15 -0.23 -19.15
N HIS A 305 -21.14 -1.00 -18.74
CA HIS A 305 -20.96 -1.43 -17.33
C HIS A 305 -19.82 -0.70 -16.60
N PHE A 306 -19.07 0.15 -17.30
CA PHE A 306 -18.00 0.95 -16.71
C PHE A 306 -18.58 2.11 -15.91
N ARG A 307 -17.95 2.45 -14.78
CA ARG A 307 -18.14 3.77 -14.18
C ARG A 307 -17.09 4.73 -14.74
N PHE A 308 -17.26 6.01 -14.44
CA PHE A 308 -16.40 7.09 -14.91
C PHE A 308 -14.90 6.79 -14.73
N HIS A 309 -14.48 6.39 -13.53
CA HIS A 309 -13.07 6.15 -13.22
C HIS A 309 -12.47 5.00 -14.03
N GLU A 310 -13.18 3.88 -14.16
CA GLU A 310 -12.70 2.75 -14.95
C GLU A 310 -12.62 3.10 -16.44
N ALA A 311 -13.64 3.79 -16.98
CA ALA A 311 -13.68 4.22 -18.37
C ALA A 311 -12.47 5.11 -18.71
N ARG A 312 -12.11 6.06 -17.84
CA ARG A 312 -10.94 6.93 -17.99
C ARG A 312 -9.64 6.13 -18.06
N HIS A 313 -9.47 5.09 -17.24
CA HIS A 313 -8.29 4.24 -17.26
C HIS A 313 -8.18 3.40 -18.54
N VAL A 314 -9.30 2.83 -18.99
CA VAL A 314 -9.35 2.05 -20.24
C VAL A 314 -9.01 2.93 -21.45
N LEU A 315 -9.67 4.09 -21.58
CA LEU A 315 -9.40 5.04 -22.66
C LEU A 315 -7.94 5.50 -22.67
N ARG A 316 -7.39 5.83 -21.50
CA ARG A 316 -5.98 6.22 -21.39
C ARG A 316 -5.07 5.10 -21.86
N CYS A 317 -5.30 3.86 -21.43
CA CYS A 317 -4.51 2.70 -21.85
C CYS A 317 -4.47 2.57 -23.37
N PHE A 318 -5.63 2.60 -24.03
CA PHE A 318 -5.71 2.46 -25.49
C PHE A 318 -5.12 3.66 -26.24
N ARG A 319 -5.25 4.88 -25.71
CA ARG A 319 -4.59 6.08 -26.28
C ARG A 319 -3.06 5.96 -26.22
N GLU A 320 -2.51 5.63 -25.05
CA GLU A 320 -1.06 5.50 -24.83
C GLU A 320 -0.44 4.40 -25.71
N HIS A 321 -1.18 3.31 -25.92
CA HIS A 321 -0.75 2.18 -26.76
C HIS A 321 -1.21 2.26 -28.22
N LYS A 322 -1.78 3.40 -28.64
CA LYS A 322 -2.25 3.66 -30.02
C LYS A 322 -3.22 2.61 -30.56
N VAL A 323 -4.00 1.98 -29.69
CA VAL A 323 -5.06 1.05 -30.05
C VAL A 323 -6.25 1.86 -30.58
N ARG A 324 -6.56 1.72 -31.87
CA ARG A 324 -7.68 2.43 -32.51
C ARG A 324 -8.91 1.54 -32.51
N HIS A 325 -9.93 1.90 -31.73
CA HIS A 325 -11.17 1.14 -31.65
C HIS A 325 -12.40 2.06 -31.58
N SER A 326 -12.92 2.47 -32.73
CA SER A 326 -13.96 3.52 -32.86
C SER A 326 -15.17 3.31 -31.96
N LEU A 327 -15.65 2.06 -31.83
CA LEU A 327 -16.78 1.73 -30.96
C LEU A 327 -16.50 1.98 -29.47
N ILE A 328 -15.30 1.63 -28.99
CA ILE A 328 -14.95 1.79 -27.57
C ILE A 328 -14.80 3.28 -27.27
N PHE A 329 -14.09 4.01 -28.15
CA PHE A 329 -13.89 5.44 -27.98
C PHE A 329 -15.21 6.21 -28.01
N SER A 330 -16.09 5.93 -28.97
CA SER A 330 -17.40 6.60 -29.05
C SER A 330 -18.30 6.33 -27.84
N ARG A 331 -18.24 5.14 -27.24
CA ARG A 331 -19.07 4.77 -26.09
C ARG A 331 -18.51 5.23 -24.75
N LEU A 332 -17.20 5.17 -24.55
CA LEU A 332 -16.58 5.49 -23.26
C LEU A 332 -16.16 6.97 -23.13
N THR A 333 -15.89 7.68 -24.24
CA THR A 333 -15.40 9.08 -24.17
C THR A 333 -16.41 10.02 -23.50
N PRO A 334 -17.72 10.01 -23.84
CA PRO A 334 -18.71 10.84 -23.15
C PRO A 334 -18.71 10.57 -21.64
N MET A 335 -18.67 9.28 -21.27
CA MET A 335 -18.62 8.85 -19.87
C MET A 335 -17.35 9.24 -19.11
N ALA A 336 -16.29 9.72 -19.78
CA ALA A 336 -15.02 10.09 -19.16
C ALA A 336 -14.72 11.59 -19.24
N GLU A 337 -15.50 12.35 -20.02
CA GLU A 337 -15.43 13.82 -20.14
C GLU A 337 -16.54 14.51 -19.34
N ASP A 338 -17.67 13.86 -19.11
CA ASP A 338 -18.85 14.42 -18.40
C ASP A 338 -18.73 14.44 -16.85
N GLY A 339 -17.51 14.44 -16.28
CA GLY A 339 -17.31 14.42 -14.82
C GLY A 339 -16.07 15.18 -14.37
#